data_AF-D3BMA4-F1
#
_entry.id   AF-D3BMA4-F1
#
_cell.length_a   1.000
_cell.length_b   1.000
_cell.length_c   1.000
_cell.angle_alpha   90.00
_cell.angle_beta   90.00
_cell.angle_gamma   90.00
#
_symmetry.space_group_name_H-M   'P 1'
#
loop_
_entity.id
_entity.type
_entity.pdbx_description
1 polymer ?
#
loop_
_entity_poly.entity_id
_entity_poly.type
_entity_poly.pdbx_seq_one_letter_code
_entity_poly.pdbx_strand_id
1 'polypeptide(L)'
;MKFTLIALIAFVCLIACSSAVDPCVTDPTVATCKNYTYDATADITTLCTNNNGSAVMCSIVNTCLAAKLSTGVCAPFSVLADGCTGDFKSADACTNYNSLCGANSVVDQCKTQAAIPSLPSTDTVNKEIVSICTEMPKMKDCVTCPYNTSVSGTPMDCDAFKAYSALCIDMPMMSQCSSFSNYCKEGQPIPASSIATTYCPAAAGTTTTAGTTTTAGTTTDTTGTTTTGSASSLTASFALFLLSGLVLIMQ
;
A
#
# COMPACT_ATOMS: atom_id res chain seq x y z
N MET A 1 44.96 26.43 -3.21
CA MET A 1 44.60 26.63 -1.79
C MET A 1 43.21 27.24 -1.56
N LYS A 2 42.60 28.00 -2.50
CA LYS A 2 41.21 28.51 -2.31
C LYS A 2 40.10 27.46 -2.47
N PHE A 3 40.31 26.43 -3.31
CA PHE A 3 39.30 25.37 -3.56
C PHE A 3 39.13 24.38 -2.39
N THR A 4 40.17 24.13 -1.60
CA THR A 4 40.12 23.25 -0.42
C THR A 4 39.32 23.85 0.74
N LEU A 5 39.28 25.18 0.87
CA LEU A 5 38.49 25.85 1.91
C LEU A 5 36.98 25.80 1.62
N ILE A 6 36.59 25.92 0.35
CA ILE A 6 35.17 25.85 -0.08
C ILE A 6 34.61 24.44 0.10
N ALA A 7 35.41 23.41 -0.21
CA ALA A 7 35.02 22.01 -0.01
C ALA A 7 34.81 21.66 1.48
N LEU A 8 35.63 22.22 2.38
CA LEU A 8 35.50 22.02 3.82
C LEU A 8 34.26 22.71 4.41
N ILE A 9 33.90 23.90 3.92
CA ILE A 9 32.70 24.62 4.38
C ILE A 9 31.42 23.91 3.94
N ALA A 10 31.40 23.35 2.72
CA ALA A 10 30.26 22.55 2.25
C ALA A 10 30.09 21.23 3.03
N PHE A 11 31.20 20.58 3.40
CA PHE A 11 31.17 19.32 4.15
C PHE A 11 30.72 19.51 5.62
N VAL A 12 31.10 20.63 6.25
CA VAL A 12 30.68 20.94 7.63
C VAL A 12 29.19 21.31 7.70
N CYS A 13 28.62 21.92 6.66
CA CYS A 13 27.19 22.27 6.63
C CYS A 13 26.30 21.01 6.47
N LEU A 14 26.79 19.97 5.80
CA LEU A 14 26.09 18.68 5.63
C LEU A 14 25.95 17.86 6.92
N ILE A 15 26.82 18.07 7.92
CA ILE A 15 26.83 17.29 9.17
C ILE A 15 25.89 17.92 10.23
N ALA A 16 25.58 19.22 10.13
CA ALA A 16 24.81 19.94 11.14
C ALA A 16 23.29 19.98 10.91
N CYS A 17 22.78 19.39 9.83
CA CYS A 17 21.34 19.18 9.65
C CYS A 17 20.89 17.92 10.39
N SER A 18 21.02 17.89 11.71
CA SER A 18 20.23 16.97 12.53
C SER A 18 18.77 17.40 12.40
N SER A 19 17.99 16.64 11.62
CA SER A 19 16.55 16.79 11.53
C SER A 19 15.98 16.70 12.94
N ALA A 20 15.60 17.84 13.51
CA ALA A 20 14.91 17.84 14.79
C ALA A 20 13.68 16.92 14.63
N VAL A 21 13.61 15.86 15.42
CA VAL A 21 12.45 14.97 15.42
C VAL A 21 11.24 15.81 15.82
N ASP A 22 10.17 15.71 15.04
CA ASP A 22 8.96 16.49 15.29
C ASP A 22 8.42 16.16 16.70
N PRO A 23 8.07 17.16 17.53
CA PRO A 23 7.59 16.92 18.89
C PRO A 23 6.39 15.98 18.93
N CYS A 24 5.56 15.95 17.89
CA CYS A 24 4.41 15.05 17.81
C CYS A 24 4.79 13.58 17.63
N VAL A 25 5.96 13.29 17.06
CA VAL A 25 6.48 11.92 16.98
C VAL A 25 7.01 11.46 18.34
N THR A 26 7.59 12.37 19.13
CA THR A 26 8.11 12.05 20.48
C THR A 26 7.03 12.04 21.57
N ASP A 27 6.04 12.92 21.49
CA ASP A 27 4.92 13.00 22.43
C ASP A 27 3.61 13.28 21.65
N PRO A 28 2.92 12.23 21.17
CA PRO A 28 1.69 12.36 20.41
C PRO A 28 0.47 12.63 21.30
N THR A 29 0.65 12.82 22.61
CA THR A 29 -0.45 13.06 23.56
C THR A 29 -0.78 14.55 23.70
N VAL A 30 0.11 15.45 23.26
CA VAL A 30 -0.12 16.89 23.35
C VAL A 30 -1.19 17.35 22.36
N ALA A 31 -2.11 18.20 22.82
CA ALA A 31 -3.28 18.63 22.05
C ALA A 31 -2.94 19.26 20.68
N THR A 32 -1.75 19.86 20.53
CA THR A 32 -1.28 20.45 19.27
C THR A 32 -1.05 19.41 18.18
N CYS A 33 -0.87 18.15 18.53
CA CYS A 33 -0.62 17.05 17.59
C CYS A 33 -1.88 16.47 16.98
N LYS A 34 -3.07 16.94 17.36
CA LYS A 34 -4.33 16.41 16.87
C LYS A 34 -4.41 16.37 15.34
N ASN A 35 -3.97 17.44 14.68
CA ASN A 35 -3.98 17.56 13.21
C ASN A 35 -2.61 17.26 12.58
N TYR A 36 -1.68 16.66 13.35
CA TYR A 36 -0.38 16.29 12.83
C TYR A 36 -0.53 15.29 11.68
N THR A 37 0.26 15.46 10.63
CA THR A 37 0.30 14.56 9.48
C THR A 37 1.72 14.05 9.31
N TYR A 38 1.87 12.74 9.37
CA TYR A 38 3.10 12.02 9.17
C TYR A 38 3.23 11.56 7.71
N ASP A 39 4.37 11.84 7.09
CA ASP A 39 4.73 11.30 5.78
C ASP A 39 5.42 9.94 5.95
N ALA A 40 4.66 8.87 5.70
CA ALA A 40 5.09 7.49 5.84
C ALA A 40 5.94 6.97 4.67
N THR A 41 6.21 7.77 3.64
CA THR A 41 6.83 7.29 2.38
C THR A 41 8.21 6.66 2.58
N ALA A 42 9.05 7.25 3.44
CA ALA A 42 10.39 6.74 3.73
C ALA A 42 10.37 5.42 4.51
N ASP A 43 9.48 5.31 5.50
CA ASP A 43 9.33 4.10 6.32
C ASP A 43 8.83 2.92 5.48
N ILE A 44 7.83 3.14 4.62
CA ILE A 44 7.33 2.14 3.69
C ILE A 44 8.43 1.68 2.73
N THR A 45 9.20 2.62 2.16
CA THR A 45 10.30 2.30 1.26
C THR A 45 11.35 1.43 1.97
N THR A 46 11.67 1.75 3.22
CA THR A 46 12.59 0.97 4.05
C THR A 46 12.06 -0.43 4.31
N LEU A 47 10.80 -0.55 4.73
CA LEU A 47 10.15 -1.85 4.97
C LEU A 47 10.13 -2.71 3.71
N CYS A 48 9.77 -2.13 2.56
CA CYS A 48 9.72 -2.88 1.31
C CYS A 48 11.09 -3.28 0.79
N THR A 49 12.10 -2.42 0.93
CA THR A 49 13.48 -2.75 0.54
C THR A 49 14.04 -3.88 1.41
N ASN A 50 13.82 -3.83 2.73
CA ASN A 50 14.33 -4.85 3.66
C ASN A 50 13.68 -6.23 3.48
N ASN A 51 12.54 -6.29 2.80
CA ASN A 51 11.79 -7.52 2.53
C ASN A 51 11.75 -7.86 1.03
N ASN A 52 12.67 -7.35 0.22
CA ASN A 52 12.75 -7.60 -1.23
C ASN A 52 11.43 -7.35 -1.99
N GLY A 53 10.55 -6.49 -1.46
CA GLY A 53 9.24 -6.20 -2.03
C GLY A 53 8.19 -7.33 -1.94
N SER A 54 8.50 -8.46 -1.31
CA SER A 54 7.61 -9.64 -1.28
C SER A 54 6.58 -9.61 -0.15
N ALA A 55 6.66 -8.64 0.74
CA ALA A 55 5.67 -8.44 1.79
C ALA A 55 4.31 -8.06 1.18
N VAL A 56 3.22 -8.50 1.81
CA VAL A 56 1.85 -8.27 1.32
C VAL A 56 1.56 -6.77 1.13
N MET A 57 1.94 -5.95 2.11
CA MET A 57 1.76 -4.51 2.03
C MET A 57 2.55 -3.87 0.86
N CYS A 58 3.71 -4.41 0.50
CA CYS A 58 4.51 -3.89 -0.61
C CYS A 58 3.89 -4.15 -1.98
N SER A 59 3.17 -5.26 -2.15
CA SER A 59 2.34 -5.49 -3.33
C SER A 59 1.32 -4.37 -3.51
N ILE A 60 0.63 -3.99 -2.41
CA ILE A 60 -0.35 -2.90 -2.41
C ILE A 60 0.31 -1.57 -2.77
N VAL A 61 1.45 -1.23 -2.15
CA VAL A 61 2.23 -0.03 -2.48
C VAL A 61 2.55 0.02 -3.97
N ASN A 62 3.09 -1.06 -4.52
CA ASN A 62 3.47 -1.14 -5.93
C ASN A 62 2.28 -0.94 -6.86
N THR A 63 1.13 -1.54 -6.53
CA THR A 63 -0.11 -1.38 -7.31
C THR A 63 -0.64 0.06 -7.20
N CYS A 64 -0.62 0.66 -6.01
CA CYS A 64 -1.02 2.06 -5.80
C CYS A 64 -0.11 3.04 -6.55
N LEU A 65 1.22 2.83 -6.53
CA LEU A 65 2.19 3.63 -7.27
C LEU A 65 1.98 3.51 -8.78
N ALA A 66 1.78 2.29 -9.30
CA ALA A 66 1.49 2.05 -10.71
C ALA A 66 0.20 2.76 -11.15
N ALA A 67 -0.82 2.79 -10.29
CA ALA A 67 -2.08 3.47 -10.52
C ALA A 67 -2.06 4.98 -10.20
N LYS A 68 -0.96 5.51 -9.65
CA LYS A 68 -0.80 6.90 -9.18
C LYS A 68 -1.87 7.32 -8.16
N LEU A 69 -2.17 6.43 -7.23
CA LEU A 69 -3.14 6.64 -6.16
C LEU A 69 -2.41 6.93 -4.84
N SER A 70 -2.93 7.87 -4.05
CA SER A 70 -2.36 8.28 -2.77
C SER A 70 -3.41 8.49 -1.67
N THR A 71 -4.63 7.99 -1.87
CA THR A 71 -5.78 8.18 -0.99
C THR A 71 -6.44 6.85 -0.60
N GLY A 72 -7.18 6.84 0.50
CA GLY A 72 -7.88 5.62 0.98
C GLY A 72 -6.87 4.53 1.34
N VAL A 73 -7.09 3.31 0.82
CA VAL A 73 -6.15 2.17 0.98
C VAL A 73 -4.76 2.42 0.39
N CYS A 74 -4.66 3.37 -0.56
CA CYS A 74 -3.39 3.78 -1.16
C CYS A 74 -2.75 4.98 -0.46
N ALA A 75 -3.33 5.47 0.64
CA ALA A 75 -2.67 6.47 1.45
C ALA A 75 -1.43 5.84 2.11
N PRO A 76 -0.23 6.42 1.98
CA PRO A 76 1.00 5.84 2.51
C PRO A 76 0.87 5.44 3.99
N PHE A 77 0.26 6.30 4.81
CA PHE A 77 0.08 6.01 6.23
C PHE A 77 -0.82 4.80 6.50
N SER A 78 -1.87 4.57 5.70
CA SER A 78 -2.75 3.40 5.85
C SER A 78 -1.99 2.10 5.53
N VAL A 79 -1.10 2.14 4.53
CA VAL A 79 -0.27 0.98 4.17
C VAL A 79 0.84 0.73 5.20
N LEU A 80 1.44 1.78 5.74
CA LEU A 80 2.38 1.67 6.87
C LEU A 80 1.67 1.10 8.10
N ALA A 81 0.46 1.58 8.40
CA ALA A 81 -0.35 1.10 9.52
C ALA A 81 -0.60 -0.40 9.45
N ASP A 82 -0.88 -0.91 8.25
CA ASP A 82 -1.03 -2.34 8.01
C ASP A 82 0.26 -3.13 8.32
N GLY A 83 1.39 -2.72 7.73
CA GLY A 83 2.68 -3.34 7.99
C GLY A 83 3.08 -3.33 9.46
N CYS A 84 2.88 -2.19 10.14
CA CYS A 84 3.31 -2.00 11.53
C CYS A 84 2.34 -2.56 12.58
N THR A 85 1.10 -2.88 12.22
CA THR A 85 0.17 -3.61 13.10
C THR A 85 0.20 -5.12 12.85
N GLY A 86 0.66 -5.55 11.67
CA GLY A 86 0.87 -6.94 11.29
C GLY A 86 2.34 -7.38 11.41
N ASP A 87 2.90 -7.82 10.28
CA ASP A 87 4.17 -8.57 10.20
C ASP A 87 5.40 -7.79 10.69
N PHE A 88 5.37 -6.46 10.61
CA PHE A 88 6.53 -5.60 10.86
C PHE A 88 6.42 -4.79 12.14
N LYS A 89 5.57 -5.20 13.08
CA LYS A 89 5.36 -4.47 14.33
C LYS A 89 6.64 -4.08 15.08
N SER A 90 7.66 -4.94 15.02
CA SER A 90 8.95 -4.73 15.69
C SER A 90 10.05 -4.19 14.77
N ALA A 91 9.75 -3.83 13.53
CA ALA A 91 10.73 -3.26 12.62
C ALA A 91 11.07 -1.81 13.02
N ASP A 92 12.33 -1.41 12.83
CA ASP A 92 12.78 -0.05 13.18
C ASP A 92 11.97 1.04 12.44
N ALA A 93 11.61 0.79 11.19
CA ALA A 93 10.76 1.66 10.38
C ALA A 93 9.33 1.83 10.92
N CYS A 94 8.90 1.00 11.88
CA CYS A 94 7.62 1.15 12.56
C CYS A 94 7.69 1.94 13.87
N THR A 95 8.89 2.37 14.30
CA THR A 95 9.08 3.08 15.57
C THR A 95 8.24 4.36 15.64
N ASN A 96 8.29 5.18 14.58
CA ASN A 96 7.55 6.44 14.52
C ASN A 96 6.04 6.21 14.51
N TYR A 97 5.57 5.26 13.70
CA TYR A 97 4.16 4.86 13.66
C TYR A 97 3.67 4.36 15.03
N ASN A 98 4.43 3.47 15.68
CA ASN A 98 4.06 2.91 16.98
C ASN A 98 4.02 3.96 18.08
N SER A 99 4.92 4.96 18.02
CA SER A 99 4.85 6.13 18.89
C SER A 99 3.58 6.92 18.59
N LEU A 100 3.42 7.39 17.35
CA LEU A 100 2.33 8.24 16.89
C LEU A 100 0.94 7.65 17.11
N CYS A 101 0.77 6.33 16.95
CA CYS A 101 -0.53 5.66 17.03
C CYS A 101 -0.68 4.80 18.29
N GLY A 102 0.04 5.13 19.35
CA GLY A 102 -0.16 4.54 20.68
C GLY A 102 -1.56 4.82 21.26
N ALA A 103 -1.95 4.06 22.28
CA ALA A 103 -3.31 4.08 22.85
C ALA A 103 -3.81 5.47 23.32
N ASN A 104 -2.89 6.37 23.70
CA ASN A 104 -3.21 7.71 24.20
C ASN A 104 -2.93 8.83 23.19
N SER A 105 -2.63 8.49 21.93
CA SER A 105 -2.36 9.48 20.91
C SER A 105 -3.59 10.32 20.58
N VAL A 106 -3.38 11.63 20.41
CA VAL A 106 -4.43 12.55 19.92
C VAL A 106 -4.41 12.71 18.40
N VAL A 107 -3.43 12.14 17.70
CA VAL A 107 -3.22 12.30 16.24
C VAL A 107 -4.38 11.68 15.47
N ASP A 108 -5.16 12.50 14.76
CA ASP A 108 -6.37 12.05 14.04
C ASP A 108 -6.04 11.20 12.81
N GLN A 109 -4.84 11.32 12.24
CA GLN A 109 -4.38 10.46 11.13
C GLN A 109 -4.42 8.97 11.49
N CYS A 110 -4.07 8.61 12.74
CA CYS A 110 -4.11 7.23 13.23
C CYS A 110 -5.52 6.61 13.22
N LYS A 111 -6.57 7.43 13.28
CA LYS A 111 -7.97 6.99 13.26
C LYS A 111 -8.55 6.98 11.86
N THR A 112 -8.16 7.97 11.05
CA THR A 112 -8.71 8.18 9.70
C THR A 112 -7.99 7.35 8.64
N GLN A 113 -6.74 6.96 8.87
CA GLN A 113 -5.90 6.14 7.98
C GLN A 113 -5.43 4.89 8.72
N ALA A 114 -6.40 4.11 9.20
CA ALA A 114 -6.12 2.86 9.90
C ALA A 114 -5.56 1.77 8.97
N ALA A 115 -5.05 0.70 9.58
CA ALA A 115 -4.64 -0.52 8.88
C ALA A 115 -5.78 -1.12 8.06
N ILE A 116 -5.43 -1.84 6.99
CA ILE A 116 -6.42 -2.42 6.08
C ILE A 116 -7.05 -3.63 6.78
N PRO A 117 -8.36 -3.62 7.06
CA PRO A 117 -9.00 -4.72 7.77
C PRO A 117 -8.90 -6.02 6.96
N SER A 118 -8.67 -7.12 7.67
CA SER A 118 -8.63 -8.48 7.09
C SER A 118 -7.54 -8.70 6.04
N LEU A 119 -6.51 -7.84 5.95
CA LEU A 119 -5.36 -8.15 5.11
C LEU A 119 -4.60 -9.37 5.72
N PRO A 120 -4.37 -10.44 4.94
CA PRO A 120 -3.62 -11.58 5.43
C PRO A 120 -2.15 -11.19 5.63
N SER A 121 -1.52 -11.75 6.67
CA SER A 121 -0.07 -11.63 6.84
C SER A 121 0.70 -12.27 5.70
N THR A 122 1.92 -11.77 5.46
CA THR A 122 2.90 -12.32 4.51
C THR A 122 3.17 -13.78 4.80
N ASP A 123 3.29 -14.15 6.08
CA ASP A 123 3.46 -15.55 6.49
C ASP A 123 2.27 -16.43 6.13
N THR A 124 1.04 -15.93 6.29
CA THR A 124 -0.17 -16.64 5.90
C THR A 124 -0.19 -16.83 4.38
N VAL A 125 0.02 -15.75 3.62
CA VAL A 125 0.04 -15.79 2.16
C VAL A 125 1.07 -16.78 1.63
N ASN A 126 2.29 -16.76 2.15
CA ASN A 126 3.35 -17.68 1.71
C ASN A 126 2.98 -19.15 1.99
N LYS A 127 2.40 -19.44 3.17
CA LYS A 127 1.95 -20.79 3.51
C LYS A 127 0.84 -21.27 2.57
N GLU A 128 -0.13 -20.41 2.26
CA GLU A 128 -1.23 -20.77 1.37
C GLU A 128 -0.77 -20.98 -0.08
N ILE A 129 0.17 -20.17 -0.59
CA ILE A 129 0.78 -20.40 -1.91
C ILE A 129 1.48 -21.76 -1.96
N VAL A 130 2.32 -22.08 -0.96
CA VAL A 130 3.00 -23.39 -0.89
C VAL A 130 1.98 -24.52 -0.86
N SER A 131 0.91 -24.38 -0.07
CA SER A 131 -0.18 -25.35 0.03
C SER A 131 -0.87 -25.59 -1.32
N ILE A 132 -1.37 -24.52 -1.96
CA ILE A 132 -2.07 -24.58 -3.26
C ILE A 132 -1.15 -25.16 -4.34
N CYS A 133 0.09 -24.69 -4.44
CA CYS A 133 1.03 -25.12 -5.47
C CYS A 133 1.61 -26.51 -5.23
N THR A 134 1.56 -27.03 -4.00
CA THR A 134 1.88 -28.44 -3.73
C THR A 134 0.76 -29.36 -4.21
N GLU A 135 -0.50 -28.95 -4.01
CA GLU A 135 -1.67 -29.70 -4.50
C GLU A 135 -1.80 -29.63 -6.04
N MET A 136 -1.50 -28.47 -6.63
CA MET A 136 -1.65 -28.22 -8.07
C MET A 136 -0.43 -27.48 -8.67
N PRO A 137 0.68 -28.20 -8.89
CA PRO A 137 1.96 -27.59 -9.32
C PRO A 137 1.96 -26.99 -10.73
N LYS A 138 0.93 -27.26 -11.54
CA LYS A 138 0.86 -26.85 -12.95
C LYS A 138 0.11 -25.53 -13.18
N MET A 139 -0.29 -24.84 -12.12
CA MET A 139 -0.95 -23.54 -12.26
C MET A 139 0.02 -22.46 -12.71
N LYS A 140 -0.49 -21.50 -13.49
CA LYS A 140 0.30 -20.42 -14.08
C LYS A 140 1.00 -19.55 -13.03
N ASP A 141 0.35 -19.29 -11.90
CA ASP A 141 0.95 -18.43 -10.87
C ASP A 141 1.93 -19.19 -9.96
N CYS A 142 1.85 -20.52 -9.92
CA CYS A 142 2.81 -21.38 -9.20
C CYS A 142 4.21 -21.40 -9.84
N VAL A 143 4.34 -21.07 -11.13
CA VAL A 143 5.66 -20.92 -11.78
C VAL A 143 6.26 -19.53 -11.57
N THR A 144 5.46 -18.55 -11.12
CA THR A 144 5.91 -17.17 -10.89
C THR A 144 6.63 -17.03 -9.54
N CYS A 145 6.25 -17.84 -8.56
CA CYS A 145 6.85 -17.86 -7.23
C CYS A 145 7.63 -19.17 -7.00
N PRO A 146 8.90 -19.13 -6.56
CA PRO A 146 9.71 -20.32 -6.34
C PRO A 146 9.31 -21.05 -5.04
N TYR A 147 8.08 -21.58 -5.00
CA TYR A 147 7.49 -22.19 -3.80
C TYR A 147 8.24 -23.45 -3.34
N ASN A 148 8.87 -24.18 -4.26
CA ASN A 148 9.59 -25.42 -4.01
C ASN A 148 10.94 -25.21 -3.28
N THR A 149 11.52 -24.02 -3.35
CA THR A 149 12.74 -23.64 -2.63
C THR A 149 12.45 -22.71 -1.46
N SER A 150 11.20 -22.29 -1.30
CA SER A 150 10.79 -21.38 -0.24
C SER A 150 10.60 -22.16 1.07
N VAL A 151 11.32 -21.75 2.11
CA VAL A 151 11.13 -22.27 3.46
C VAL A 151 10.01 -21.49 4.13
N SER A 152 9.13 -22.17 4.88
CA SER A 152 8.10 -21.50 5.68
C SER A 152 8.72 -20.43 6.59
N GLY A 153 8.22 -19.20 6.51
CA GLY A 153 8.71 -18.05 7.28
C GLY A 153 9.80 -17.22 6.60
N THR A 154 10.22 -17.61 5.39
CA THR A 154 11.06 -16.75 4.53
C THR A 154 10.19 -16.09 3.47
N PRO A 155 10.35 -14.78 3.22
CA PRO A 155 9.67 -14.13 2.10
C PRO A 155 10.05 -14.76 0.76
N MET A 156 9.07 -15.03 -0.09
CA MET A 156 9.31 -15.58 -1.43
C MET A 156 9.95 -14.52 -2.33
N ASP A 157 10.82 -14.92 -3.26
CA ASP A 157 11.39 -14.01 -4.27
C ASP A 157 10.39 -13.73 -5.41
N CYS A 158 9.21 -13.21 -5.05
CA CYS A 158 8.14 -12.84 -5.96
C CYS A 158 7.14 -11.88 -5.27
N ASP A 159 6.20 -11.32 -6.04
CA ASP A 159 5.01 -10.65 -5.50
C ASP A 159 4.01 -11.70 -5.02
N ALA A 160 4.26 -12.23 -3.81
CA ALA A 160 3.49 -13.32 -3.23
C ALA A 160 1.99 -12.98 -3.12
N PHE A 161 1.65 -11.75 -2.72
CA PHE A 161 0.25 -11.37 -2.56
C PHE A 161 -0.51 -11.33 -3.88
N LYS A 162 0.12 -10.82 -4.94
CA LYS A 162 -0.48 -10.83 -6.28
C LYS A 162 -0.66 -12.26 -6.81
N ALA A 163 0.32 -13.13 -6.61
CA ALA A 163 0.22 -14.54 -7.00
C ALA A 163 -0.90 -15.27 -6.23
N TYR A 164 -0.96 -15.09 -4.91
CA TYR A 164 -2.03 -15.65 -4.07
C TYR A 164 -3.42 -15.15 -4.47
N SER A 165 -3.55 -13.86 -4.76
CA SER A 165 -4.80 -13.27 -5.23
C SER A 165 -5.25 -13.89 -6.56
N ALA A 166 -4.34 -14.02 -7.52
CA ALA A 166 -4.63 -14.67 -8.81
C ALA A 166 -5.07 -16.13 -8.64
N LEU A 167 -4.36 -16.91 -7.82
CA LEU A 167 -4.72 -18.30 -7.51
C LEU A 167 -6.14 -18.40 -6.91
N CYS A 168 -6.48 -17.49 -5.99
CA CYS A 168 -7.79 -17.49 -5.34
C CYS A 168 -8.92 -16.93 -6.20
N ILE A 169 -8.61 -16.06 -7.17
CA ILE A 169 -9.56 -15.62 -8.19
C ILE A 169 -9.92 -16.78 -9.12
N ASP A 170 -8.92 -17.57 -9.52
CA ASP A 170 -9.13 -18.73 -10.39
C ASP A 170 -9.89 -19.87 -9.68
N MET A 171 -9.73 -20.00 -8.35
CA MET A 171 -10.34 -21.08 -7.56
C MET A 171 -10.86 -20.60 -6.18
N PRO A 172 -11.97 -19.85 -6.15
CA PRO A 172 -12.44 -19.19 -4.93
C PRO A 172 -12.95 -20.16 -3.85
N MET A 173 -13.22 -21.43 -4.19
CA MET A 173 -13.74 -22.42 -3.24
C MET A 173 -12.66 -23.23 -2.50
N MET A 174 -11.38 -22.90 -2.70
CA MET A 174 -10.29 -23.53 -1.95
C MET A 174 -10.31 -23.09 -0.49
N SER A 175 -10.08 -24.02 0.44
CA SER A 175 -10.01 -23.70 1.88
C SER A 175 -8.86 -22.71 2.19
N GLN A 176 -7.78 -22.81 1.43
CA GLN A 176 -6.61 -21.93 1.44
C GLN A 176 -6.95 -20.47 1.07
N CYS A 177 -8.09 -20.23 0.41
CA CYS A 177 -8.55 -18.91 -0.03
C CYS A 177 -9.54 -18.24 0.93
N SER A 178 -9.72 -18.79 2.13
CA SER A 178 -10.63 -18.23 3.15
C SER A 178 -10.24 -16.82 3.61
N SER A 179 -8.95 -16.59 3.84
CA SER A 179 -8.42 -15.26 4.22
C SER A 179 -8.62 -14.24 3.09
N PHE A 180 -8.33 -14.63 1.85
CA PHE A 180 -8.59 -13.82 0.66
C PHE A 180 -10.08 -13.47 0.49
N SER A 181 -10.96 -14.45 0.71
CA SER A 181 -12.41 -14.23 0.62
C SER A 181 -12.91 -13.22 1.67
N ASN A 182 -12.34 -13.25 2.89
CA ASN A 182 -12.66 -12.27 3.93
C ASN A 182 -12.14 -10.87 3.58
N TYR A 183 -10.95 -10.78 2.99
CA TYR A 183 -10.34 -9.56 2.50
C TYR A 183 -11.17 -8.91 1.36
N CYS A 184 -11.71 -9.74 0.46
CA CYS A 184 -12.52 -9.29 -0.67
C CYS A 184 -14.02 -9.20 -0.39
N LYS A 185 -14.45 -9.33 0.87
CA LYS A 185 -15.86 -9.27 1.25
C LYS A 185 -16.45 -7.86 1.01
N GLU A 186 -17.72 -7.81 0.62
CA GLU A 186 -18.45 -6.54 0.49
C GLU A 186 -18.38 -5.71 1.77
N GLY A 187 -18.19 -4.39 1.63
CA GLY A 187 -18.01 -3.45 2.74
C GLY A 187 -16.56 -3.28 3.20
N GLN A 188 -15.62 -4.08 2.69
CA GLN A 188 -14.19 -3.87 2.95
C GLN A 188 -13.63 -2.71 2.11
N PRO A 189 -12.59 -2.00 2.60
CA PRO A 189 -12.01 -0.85 1.89
C PRO A 189 -11.43 -1.19 0.51
N ILE A 190 -10.92 -2.41 0.33
CA ILE A 190 -10.22 -2.81 -0.90
C ILE A 190 -11.19 -3.03 -2.06
N PRO A 191 -12.27 -3.82 -1.94
CA PRO A 191 -13.31 -3.89 -2.97
C PRO A 191 -13.92 -2.54 -3.37
N ALA A 192 -13.95 -1.57 -2.44
CA ALA A 192 -14.41 -0.20 -2.70
C ALA A 192 -13.34 0.72 -3.32
N SER A 193 -12.10 0.26 -3.43
CA SER A 193 -10.96 1.07 -3.89
C SER A 193 -10.73 0.95 -5.40
N SER A 194 -9.96 1.88 -5.94
CA SER A 194 -9.55 1.84 -7.36
C SER A 194 -8.57 0.72 -7.70
N ILE A 195 -8.01 0.01 -6.70
CA ILE A 195 -7.15 -1.17 -6.91
C ILE A 195 -7.92 -2.50 -6.81
N ALA A 196 -9.25 -2.44 -6.60
CA ALA A 196 -10.10 -3.62 -6.46
C ALA A 196 -9.97 -4.58 -7.64
N THR A 197 -9.85 -4.09 -8.88
CA THR A 197 -9.75 -4.95 -10.06
C THR A 197 -8.52 -5.86 -10.07
N THR A 198 -7.47 -5.51 -9.33
CA THR A 198 -6.24 -6.30 -9.22
C THR A 198 -6.38 -7.42 -8.19
N TYR A 199 -7.01 -7.14 -7.05
CA TYR A 199 -7.02 -8.05 -5.91
C TYR A 199 -8.38 -8.68 -5.63
N CYS A 200 -9.48 -7.99 -5.93
CA CYS A 200 -10.83 -8.43 -5.66
C CYS A 200 -11.72 -8.14 -6.87
N PRO A 201 -11.45 -8.74 -8.05
CA PRO A 201 -12.36 -8.59 -9.18
C PRO A 201 -13.75 -9.04 -8.72
N ALA A 202 -14.76 -8.21 -8.98
CA ALA A 202 -16.14 -8.53 -8.65
C ALA A 202 -16.40 -9.97 -9.10
N ALA A 203 -16.71 -10.86 -8.15
CA ALA A 203 -16.86 -12.28 -8.44
C ALA A 203 -17.74 -12.39 -9.69
N ALA A 204 -17.18 -12.96 -10.77
CA ALA A 204 -17.76 -12.89 -12.11
C ALA A 204 -19.14 -13.59 -12.26
N GLY A 205 -19.79 -13.92 -11.13
CA GLY A 205 -21.08 -14.59 -11.04
C GLY A 205 -22.17 -13.86 -10.24
N THR A 206 -21.87 -12.79 -9.49
CA THR A 206 -22.94 -11.92 -8.94
C THR A 206 -23.22 -10.80 -9.93
N THR A 207 -23.73 -11.19 -11.10
CA THR A 207 -24.78 -10.39 -11.72
C THR A 207 -25.89 -10.29 -10.68
N THR A 208 -25.83 -9.26 -9.85
CA THR A 208 -27.03 -8.71 -9.24
C THR A 208 -27.87 -8.33 -10.43
N THR A 209 -28.69 -9.26 -10.91
CA THR A 209 -29.84 -8.97 -11.75
C THR A 209 -30.56 -7.90 -10.97
N ALA A 210 -30.34 -6.64 -11.35
CA ALA A 210 -31.07 -5.52 -10.84
C ALA A 210 -32.52 -5.85 -11.17
N GLY A 211 -33.21 -6.42 -10.18
CA GLY A 211 -34.63 -6.63 -10.22
C GLY A 211 -35.20 -5.27 -10.50
N THR A 212 -35.54 -5.05 -11.76
CA THR A 212 -36.19 -3.85 -12.22
C THR A 212 -37.58 -3.93 -11.60
N THR A 213 -37.69 -3.44 -10.36
CA THR A 213 -38.98 -3.13 -9.77
C THR A 213 -39.56 -2.04 -10.64
N THR A 214 -40.36 -2.46 -11.61
CA THR A 214 -41.11 -1.61 -12.50
C THR A 214 -42.18 -0.93 -11.66
N THR A 215 -41.80 0.17 -11.00
CA THR A 215 -42.77 1.11 -10.46
C THR A 215 -43.26 1.95 -11.63
N ALA A 216 -44.42 1.59 -12.17
CA ALA A 216 -45.16 2.43 -13.09
C ALA A 216 -45.53 3.75 -12.39
N GLY A 217 -45.04 4.89 -12.90
CA GLY A 217 -45.29 6.19 -12.28
C GLY A 217 -44.82 7.37 -13.13
N THR A 218 -45.71 7.80 -14.02
CA THR A 218 -46.00 9.20 -14.40
C THR A 218 -44.82 10.14 -14.69
N THR A 219 -44.58 10.33 -15.98
CA THR A 219 -43.94 11.49 -16.60
C THR A 219 -44.47 12.82 -16.06
N THR A 220 -43.60 13.65 -15.49
CA THR A 220 -43.77 15.11 -15.49
C THR A 220 -42.48 15.73 -15.98
N ASP A 221 -42.61 16.31 -17.17
CA ASP A 221 -41.61 17.02 -17.93
C ASP A 221 -41.29 18.36 -17.24
N THR A 222 -40.01 18.66 -17.01
CA THR A 222 -39.56 20.02 -16.71
C THR A 222 -38.21 20.26 -17.37
N THR A 223 -38.31 20.91 -18.52
CA THR A 223 -37.24 21.53 -19.29
C THR A 223 -36.56 22.63 -18.48
N GLY A 224 -35.23 22.61 -18.41
CA GLY A 224 -34.41 23.62 -17.73
C GLY A 224 -32.99 23.68 -18.25
N THR A 225 -32.78 24.49 -19.28
CA THR A 225 -31.51 24.86 -19.91
C THR A 225 -30.70 25.81 -19.02
N THR A 226 -29.40 25.59 -18.79
CA THR A 226 -28.33 26.62 -19.00
C THR A 226 -26.90 26.09 -18.86
N THR A 227 -26.01 26.83 -19.53
CA THR A 227 -24.65 26.62 -20.02
C THR A 227 -23.50 26.94 -19.04
N THR A 228 -22.26 26.78 -19.54
CA THR A 228 -20.95 27.41 -19.17
C THR A 228 -20.12 26.55 -18.20
N GLY A 229 -18.87 26.13 -18.45
CA GLY A 229 -17.81 26.57 -19.36
C GLY A 229 -16.58 26.93 -18.52
N SER A 230 -15.55 26.08 -18.48
CA SER A 230 -14.16 26.45 -18.16
C SER A 230 -13.21 25.26 -18.37
N ALA A 231 -12.40 25.36 -19.41
CA ALA A 231 -11.26 24.49 -19.65
C ALA A 231 -10.02 25.15 -19.01
N SER A 232 -9.41 24.48 -18.04
CA SER A 232 -8.10 24.86 -17.49
C SER A 232 -7.08 23.78 -17.86
N SER A 233 -6.28 24.08 -18.87
CA SER A 233 -5.12 23.31 -19.27
C SER A 233 -3.97 23.54 -18.29
N LEU A 234 -3.65 22.54 -17.46
CA LEU A 234 -2.44 22.50 -16.66
C LEU A 234 -1.35 21.75 -17.43
N THR A 235 -0.42 22.48 -18.01
CA THR A 235 0.85 21.95 -18.51
C THR A 235 1.76 21.67 -17.31
N ALA A 236 1.86 20.42 -16.89
CA ALA A 236 2.84 19.98 -15.90
C ALA A 236 4.19 19.71 -16.62
N SER A 237 5.19 20.53 -16.32
CA SER A 237 6.58 20.31 -16.69
C SER A 237 7.10 19.03 -16.02
N PHE A 238 7.45 18.04 -16.85
CA PHE A 238 8.18 16.85 -16.41
C PHE A 238 9.62 17.25 -16.07
N ALA A 239 9.95 17.28 -14.78
CA ALA A 239 11.33 17.25 -14.33
C ALA A 239 11.86 15.83 -14.49
N LEU A 240 12.74 15.69 -15.47
CA LEU A 240 13.50 14.50 -15.83
C LEU A 240 14.53 14.23 -14.72
N PHE A 241 14.25 13.34 -13.77
CA PHE A 241 15.28 12.77 -12.90
C PHE A 241 16.05 11.70 -13.68
N LEU A 242 16.96 12.16 -14.53
CA LEU A 242 18.09 11.37 -15.00
C LEU A 242 19.31 11.70 -14.13
N LEU A 243 20.12 10.67 -13.91
CA LEU A 243 21.51 10.68 -13.43
C LEU A 243 21.75 10.78 -11.91
N SER A 244 21.94 9.59 -11.33
CA SER A 244 23.22 9.31 -10.65
C SER A 244 23.51 7.82 -10.69
N GLY A 245 23.90 7.34 -11.87
CA GLY A 245 24.82 6.23 -11.97
C GLY A 245 26.24 6.78 -11.75
N LEU A 246 26.87 6.37 -10.65
CA LEU A 246 28.33 6.37 -10.56
C LEU A 246 28.77 5.11 -9.81
N VAL A 247 28.64 3.98 -10.50
CA VAL A 247 29.56 2.85 -10.32
C VAL A 247 30.81 3.21 -11.11
N LEU A 248 31.92 3.52 -10.44
CA LEU A 248 33.26 3.18 -10.93
C LEU A 248 34.30 3.20 -9.80
N ILE A 249 34.67 1.99 -9.38
CA ILE A 249 36.04 1.46 -9.22
C ILE A 249 37.09 2.40 -8.59
N MET A 250 37.58 2.04 -7.39
CA MET A 250 39.02 1.98 -7.11
C MET A 250 39.36 1.23 -5.80
N GLN A 251 40.14 0.15 -5.98
CA GLN A 251 40.95 -0.64 -5.02
C GLN A 251 40.24 -1.64 -4.10
#